data_AF-A0A8H5T7Z7-F1
#
_entry.id   AF-A0A8H5T7Z7-F1
#
_cell.length_a   1.000
_cell.length_b   1.000
_cell.length_c   1.000
_cell.angle_alpha   90.00
_cell.angle_beta   90.00
_cell.angle_gamma   90.00
#
_symmetry.space_group_name_H-M   'P 1'
#
loop_
_entity.id
_entity.type
_entity.pdbx_description
1 polymer ?
#
loop_
_entity_poly.entity_id
_entity_poly.type
_entity_poly.pdbx_seq_one_letter_code
_entity_poly.pdbx_strand_id
1 'polypeptide(L)'
;MATESLKAMARGGWAYFWRICHMKYWWMGELATIFMCLLICLSIFWLRRQQYELFLVVHIVLSVLILLTMLGHISVFRGDYDPLVWVPAIIWLLDRTLRGVRIIAFNPKVWNSKALVTYNKDAEMIRINIPLSSNVYNISPGTFYYVMVLNKWNFWESHPFTVASVSGHPQYVNGPSTESSPLLRHMPLACERIASSSEENKQKMTFLIRPYTSFTLRLKEYAETECPKPATLPVAVEGPYGKSLPLEGFDEILFLVGGSGIAVPLSYLGKLIKLSSQTRSITIHWAVRQTALAIDILNQELSEVLHDRRVKIVIYLTSLDDRKSHGEAVLGLVELRSKRMNVEDVINEACETKNEGSMAVVTSGPGKMADEKYFEESFQW
;
A
#
# COMPACT_ATOMS: atom_id res chain seq x y z
N MET A 1 3.73 -39.61 28.64
CA MET A 1 3.76 -38.49 29.61
C MET A 1 2.78 -38.69 30.77
N ALA A 2 1.48 -38.94 30.52
CA ALA A 2 0.48 -39.19 31.57
C ALA A 2 0.70 -40.49 32.39
N THR A 3 1.34 -41.50 31.81
CA THR A 3 1.63 -42.78 32.48
C THR A 3 2.84 -42.72 33.41
N GLU A 4 3.76 -41.76 33.19
CA GLU A 4 4.94 -41.54 34.04
C GLU A 4 4.61 -40.60 35.21
N SER A 5 3.70 -39.64 35.02
CA SER A 5 3.19 -38.77 36.11
C SER A 5 2.35 -39.54 37.14
N LEU A 6 1.55 -40.53 36.72
CA LEU A 6 0.79 -41.39 37.64
C LEU A 6 1.70 -42.34 38.43
N LYS A 7 2.76 -42.87 37.82
CA LYS A 7 3.77 -43.71 38.52
C LYS A 7 4.61 -42.90 39.51
N ALA A 8 4.89 -41.63 39.22
CA ALA A 8 5.56 -40.70 40.12
C ALA A 8 4.73 -40.38 41.37
N MET A 9 3.41 -40.15 41.20
CA MET A 9 2.48 -39.92 42.31
C MET A 9 2.38 -41.13 43.24
N ALA A 10 2.43 -42.35 42.70
CA ALA A 10 2.30 -43.60 43.44
C ALA A 10 3.54 -43.97 44.28
N ARG A 11 4.72 -43.36 44.07
CA ARG A 11 5.98 -43.73 44.76
C ARG A 11 6.62 -42.63 45.61
N GLY A 12 6.25 -41.35 45.43
CA GLY A 12 6.90 -40.21 46.12
C GLY A 12 5.98 -39.14 46.73
N GLY A 13 4.66 -39.29 46.59
CA GLY A 13 3.66 -38.34 47.13
C GLY A 13 3.76 -36.92 46.58
N TRP A 14 2.98 -36.00 47.16
CA TRP A 14 2.95 -34.57 46.77
C TRP A 14 4.33 -33.89 46.85
N ALA A 15 5.19 -34.30 47.78
CA ALA A 15 6.53 -33.74 47.94
C ALA A 15 7.44 -34.00 46.73
N TYR A 16 7.32 -35.18 46.10
CA TYR A 16 8.08 -35.49 44.88
C TYR A 16 7.58 -34.68 43.67
N PHE A 17 6.27 -34.49 43.56
CA PHE A 17 5.68 -33.63 42.53
C PHE A 17 6.16 -32.19 42.66
N TRP A 18 6.10 -31.61 43.86
CA TRP A 18 6.63 -30.26 44.12
C TRP A 18 8.11 -30.12 43.75
N ARG A 19 8.93 -31.16 44.02
CA ARG A 19 10.34 -31.18 43.65
C ARG A 19 10.55 -31.17 42.13
N ILE A 20 9.72 -31.86 41.35
CA ILE A 20 9.75 -31.81 39.88
C ILE A 20 9.33 -30.42 39.38
N CYS A 21 8.28 -29.83 39.96
CA CYS A 21 7.83 -28.49 39.58
C CYS A 21 8.91 -27.41 39.78
N HIS A 22 9.81 -27.58 40.75
CA HIS A 22 10.95 -26.67 40.95
C HIS A 22 12.13 -26.90 39.99
N MET A 23 12.13 -27.96 39.19
CA MET A 23 13.19 -28.20 38.19
C MET A 23 13.11 -27.16 37.07
N LYS A 24 14.27 -26.60 36.68
CA LYS A 24 14.35 -25.52 35.67
C LYS A 24 13.60 -25.82 34.39
N TYR A 25 13.82 -26.99 33.80
CA TYR A 25 13.16 -27.38 32.55
C TYR A 25 11.64 -27.55 32.71
N TRP A 26 11.15 -27.91 33.89
CA TRP A 26 9.72 -28.17 34.13
C TRP A 26 8.93 -26.86 34.17
N TRP A 27 9.29 -25.93 35.07
CA TRP A 27 8.55 -24.66 35.17
C TRP A 27 8.69 -23.79 33.91
N MET A 28 9.79 -23.91 33.18
CA MET A 28 9.94 -23.25 31.87
C MET A 28 9.00 -23.85 30.80
N GLY A 29 8.76 -25.16 30.84
CA GLY A 29 7.76 -25.82 29.98
C GLY A 29 6.32 -25.41 30.31
N GLU A 30 6.00 -25.27 31.60
CA GLU A 30 4.71 -24.74 32.06
C GLU A 30 4.49 -23.30 31.55
N LEU A 31 5.50 -22.42 31.70
CA LEU A 31 5.43 -21.05 31.18
C LEU A 31 5.29 -21.00 29.66
N ALA A 32 6.02 -21.84 28.92
CA ALA A 32 5.87 -21.93 27.47
C ALA A 32 4.44 -22.29 27.07
N THR A 33 3.82 -23.23 27.78
CA THR A 33 2.43 -23.65 27.54
C THR A 33 1.45 -22.51 27.85
N ILE A 34 1.63 -21.81 28.97
CA ILE A 34 0.80 -20.64 29.33
C ILE A 34 0.89 -19.55 28.25
N PHE A 35 2.10 -19.23 27.79
CA PHE A 35 2.29 -18.22 26.74
C PHE A 35 1.70 -18.67 25.40
N MET A 36 1.80 -19.95 25.03
CA MET A 36 1.16 -20.51 23.84
C MET A 36 -0.37 -20.39 23.90
N CYS A 37 -0.97 -20.77 25.03
CA CYS A 37 -2.41 -20.60 25.25
C CYS A 37 -2.83 -19.12 25.16
N LEU A 38 -2.07 -18.23 25.79
CA LEU A 38 -2.33 -16.80 25.75
C LEU A 38 -2.21 -16.24 24.33
N LEU A 39 -1.20 -16.67 23.57
CA LEU A 39 -0.99 -16.26 22.18
C LEU A 39 -2.18 -16.66 21.30
N ILE A 40 -2.71 -17.87 21.47
CA ILE A 40 -3.91 -18.34 20.74
C ILE A 40 -5.13 -17.51 21.12
N CYS A 41 -5.39 -17.31 22.42
CA CYS A 41 -6.53 -16.52 22.90
C CYS A 41 -6.50 -15.07 22.40
N LEU A 42 -5.31 -14.44 22.38
CA LEU A 42 -5.15 -13.07 21.89
C LEU A 42 -5.11 -13.00 20.35
N SER A 43 -5.04 -14.13 19.64
CA SER A 43 -5.07 -14.20 18.17
C SER A 43 -6.49 -14.34 17.59
N ILE A 44 -7.53 -14.27 18.42
CA ILE A 44 -8.94 -14.32 17.98
C ILE A 44 -9.22 -13.22 16.96
N PHE A 45 -9.91 -13.59 15.86
CA PHE A 45 -10.19 -12.70 14.72
C PHE A 45 -10.82 -11.35 15.12
N TRP A 46 -11.75 -11.36 16.08
CA TRP A 46 -12.42 -10.16 16.55
C TRP A 46 -11.44 -9.15 17.17
N LEU A 47 -10.52 -9.60 18.02
CA LEU A 47 -9.51 -8.73 18.65
C LEU A 47 -8.54 -8.18 17.60
N ARG A 48 -8.07 -9.03 16.67
CA ARG A 48 -7.16 -8.63 15.59
C ARG A 48 -7.76 -7.56 14.67
N ARG A 49 -9.07 -7.61 14.43
CA ARG A 49 -9.77 -6.66 13.58
C ARG A 49 -9.92 -5.29 14.26
N GLN A 50 -10.16 -5.27 15.57
CA GLN A 50 -10.38 -4.01 16.30
C GLN A 50 -9.07 -3.28 16.61
N GLN A 51 -8.04 -4.01 17.06
CA GLN A 51 -6.78 -3.43 17.53
C GLN A 51 -5.58 -4.19 16.94
N TYR A 52 -5.39 -4.07 15.63
CA TYR A 52 -4.36 -4.80 14.90
C TYR A 52 -2.93 -4.49 15.38
N GLU A 53 -2.63 -3.22 15.67
CA GLU A 53 -1.30 -2.78 16.14
C GLU A 53 -0.95 -3.39 17.50
N LEU A 54 -1.88 -3.32 18.47
CA LEU A 54 -1.70 -3.94 19.79
C LEU A 54 -1.54 -5.45 19.67
N PHE A 55 -2.38 -6.09 18.86
CA PHE A 55 -2.29 -7.53 18.59
C PHE A 55 -0.90 -7.90 18.07
N LEU A 56 -0.38 -7.18 17.08
CA LEU A 56 0.92 -7.47 16.47
C LEU A 56 2.06 -7.38 17.51
N VAL A 57 2.08 -6.33 18.33
CA VAL A 57 3.10 -6.14 19.38
C VAL A 57 3.04 -7.26 20.40
N VAL A 58 1.85 -7.54 20.95
CA VAL A 58 1.67 -8.59 21.96
C VAL A 58 2.04 -9.97 21.39
N HIS A 59 1.67 -10.25 20.14
CA HIS A 59 2.01 -11.51 19.48
C HIS A 59 3.52 -11.70 19.32
N ILE A 60 4.25 -10.65 18.92
CA ILE A 60 5.72 -10.69 18.81
C ILE A 60 6.36 -10.91 20.19
N VAL A 61 5.93 -10.16 21.20
CA VAL A 61 6.47 -10.29 22.57
C VAL A 61 6.23 -11.70 23.10
N LEU A 62 5.02 -12.25 22.97
CA LEU A 62 4.72 -13.61 23.39
C LEU A 62 5.53 -14.65 22.61
N SER A 63 5.71 -14.45 21.29
CA SER A 63 6.53 -15.36 20.48
C SER A 63 7.98 -15.41 20.96
N VAL A 64 8.58 -14.27 21.29
CA VAL A 64 9.95 -14.21 21.86
C VAL A 64 9.99 -14.91 23.22
N LEU A 65 9.01 -14.65 24.10
CA LEU A 65 8.93 -15.32 25.41
C LEU A 65 8.81 -16.84 25.26
N ILE A 66 8.00 -17.33 24.32
CA ILE A 66 7.85 -18.76 24.00
C ILE A 66 9.18 -19.35 23.55
N LEU A 67 9.92 -18.69 22.64
CA LEU A 67 11.22 -19.19 22.18
C LEU A 67 12.22 -19.29 23.34
N LEU A 68 12.26 -18.29 24.22
CA LEU A 68 13.15 -18.28 25.40
C LEU A 68 12.78 -19.36 26.43
N THR A 69 11.49 -19.53 26.75
CA THR A 69 11.04 -20.55 27.70
C THR A 69 11.18 -21.96 27.11
N MET A 70 10.95 -22.13 25.81
CA MET A 70 11.20 -23.39 25.10
C MET A 70 12.67 -23.78 25.11
N LEU A 71 13.60 -22.84 24.90
CA LEU A 71 15.03 -23.12 24.97
C LEU A 71 15.45 -23.66 26.35
N GLY A 72 14.92 -23.07 27.43
CA GLY A 72 15.19 -23.60 28.77
C GLY A 72 14.43 -24.89 29.10
N HIS A 73 13.27 -25.14 28.50
CA HIS A 73 12.56 -26.42 28.61
C HIS A 73 13.34 -27.57 27.97
N ILE A 74 13.87 -27.38 26.77
CA ILE A 74 14.63 -28.42 26.05
C ILE A 74 16.06 -28.60 26.56
N SER A 75 16.54 -27.73 27.45
CA SER A 75 17.89 -27.80 28.05
C SER A 75 18.17 -29.14 28.76
N VAL A 76 17.12 -29.90 29.13
CA VAL A 76 17.24 -31.27 29.67
C VAL A 76 17.88 -32.26 28.70
N PHE A 77 17.74 -32.03 27.39
CA PHE A 77 18.28 -32.89 26.33
C PHE A 77 19.69 -32.49 25.88
N ARG A 78 20.38 -31.62 26.62
CA ARG A 78 21.79 -31.26 26.40
C ARG A 78 22.11 -30.80 24.96
N GLY A 79 21.17 -30.13 24.31
CA GLY A 79 21.39 -29.48 23.01
C GLY A 79 20.83 -30.21 21.79
N ASP A 80 20.34 -31.45 21.92
CA ASP A 80 19.85 -32.24 20.77
C ASP A 80 18.68 -31.57 20.02
N TYR A 81 17.89 -30.76 20.73
CA TYR A 81 16.71 -30.07 20.17
C TYR A 81 16.91 -28.56 20.01
N ASP A 82 18.06 -28.01 20.39
CA ASP A 82 18.37 -26.58 20.23
C ASP A 82 18.16 -26.07 18.80
N PRO A 83 18.48 -26.84 17.74
CA PRO A 83 18.20 -26.41 16.36
C PRO A 83 16.73 -26.11 16.07
N LEU A 84 15.78 -26.74 16.76
CA LEU A 84 14.34 -26.49 16.56
C LEU A 84 13.92 -25.09 16.98
N VAL A 85 14.66 -24.46 17.90
CA VAL A 85 14.41 -23.10 18.37
C VAL A 85 15.27 -22.09 17.61
N TRP A 86 16.55 -22.39 17.41
CA TRP A 86 17.48 -21.47 16.77
C TRP A 86 17.23 -21.28 15.28
N VAL A 87 16.83 -22.32 14.53
CA VAL A 87 16.59 -22.19 13.08
C VAL A 87 15.45 -21.19 12.78
N PRO A 88 14.24 -21.31 13.37
CA PRO A 88 13.20 -20.30 13.19
C PRO A 88 13.60 -18.91 13.67
N ALA A 89 14.33 -18.81 14.79
CA ALA A 89 14.78 -17.53 15.32
C ALA A 89 15.77 -16.81 14.38
N ILE A 90 16.71 -17.55 13.80
CA ILE A 90 17.68 -17.03 12.82
C ILE A 90 16.97 -16.61 11.54
N ILE A 91 16.04 -17.43 11.00
CA ILE A 91 15.27 -17.07 9.81
C ILE A 91 14.47 -15.79 10.05
N TRP A 92 13.80 -15.69 11.20
CA TRP A 92 13.05 -14.49 11.58
C TRP A 92 13.95 -13.27 11.68
N LEU A 93 15.11 -13.37 12.34
CA LEU A 93 16.07 -12.28 12.46
C LEU A 93 16.66 -11.88 11.10
N LEU A 94 16.99 -12.86 10.25
CA LEU A 94 17.53 -12.63 8.92
C LEU A 94 16.52 -11.88 8.04
N ASP A 95 15.25 -12.28 8.05
CA ASP A 95 14.21 -11.57 7.31
C ASP A 95 14.09 -10.09 7.78
N ARG A 96 14.07 -9.85 9.10
CA ARG A 96 13.98 -8.48 9.65
C ARG A 96 15.21 -7.63 9.33
N THR A 97 16.40 -8.21 9.40
CA THR A 97 17.66 -7.51 9.07
C THR A 97 17.75 -7.18 7.58
N LEU A 98 17.43 -8.11 6.69
CA LEU A 98 17.37 -7.86 5.24
C LEU A 98 16.39 -6.74 4.90
N ARG A 99 15.24 -6.69 5.58
CA ARG A 99 14.27 -5.62 5.42
C ARG A 99 14.82 -4.26 5.90
N GLY A 100 15.47 -4.22 7.06
CA GLY A 100 16.13 -3.01 7.56
C GLY A 100 17.23 -2.51 6.61
N VAL A 101 18.08 -3.40 6.11
CA VAL A 101 19.14 -3.09 5.13
C VAL A 101 18.54 -2.51 3.86
N ARG A 102 17.45 -3.10 3.35
CA ARG A 102 16.72 -2.58 2.18
C ARG A 102 16.24 -1.16 2.41
N ILE A 103 15.55 -0.89 3.51
CA ILE A 103 15.03 0.46 3.82
C ILE A 103 16.16 1.49 3.86
N ILE A 104 17.28 1.16 4.51
CA ILE A 104 18.46 2.03 4.61
C ILE A 104 19.12 2.25 3.24
N ALA A 105 19.29 1.19 2.45
CA ALA A 105 19.91 1.25 1.13
C ALA A 105 19.10 2.09 0.13
N PHE A 106 17.77 1.97 0.16
CA PHE A 106 16.89 2.73 -0.73
C PHE A 106 16.66 4.17 -0.25
N ASN A 107 16.83 4.45 1.04
CA ASN A 107 16.65 5.79 1.61
C ASN A 107 17.91 6.25 2.37
N PRO A 108 19.07 6.42 1.70
CA PRO A 108 20.31 6.85 2.38
C PRO A 108 20.19 8.25 2.99
N LYS A 109 19.18 9.04 2.57
CA LYS A 109 18.80 10.34 3.15
C LYS A 109 17.43 10.28 3.86
N VAL A 110 17.04 9.16 4.46
CA VAL A 110 15.77 8.95 5.22
C VAL A 110 15.40 10.15 6.09
N TRP A 111 16.39 10.79 6.72
CA TRP A 111 16.17 11.85 7.69
C TRP A 111 15.85 13.22 7.08
N ASN A 112 16.05 13.40 5.77
CA ASN A 112 15.89 14.68 5.08
C ASN A 112 14.82 14.67 3.98
N SER A 113 14.24 13.51 3.65
CA SER A 113 13.15 13.44 2.66
C SER A 113 11.82 13.78 3.33
N LYS A 114 11.39 15.03 3.18
CA LYS A 114 10.08 15.49 3.65
C LYS A 114 9.07 15.29 2.53
N ALA A 115 8.05 14.47 2.78
CA ALA A 115 6.91 14.36 1.89
C ALA A 115 5.89 15.45 2.19
N LEU A 116 5.20 15.89 1.14
CA LEU A 116 4.09 16.83 1.22
C LEU A 116 2.79 16.05 1.31
N VAL A 117 2.02 16.29 2.36
CA VAL A 117 0.75 15.63 2.64
C VAL A 117 -0.37 16.65 2.55
N THR A 118 -1.40 16.33 1.76
CA THR A 118 -2.62 17.12 1.64
C THR A 118 -3.83 16.25 1.85
N TYR A 119 -4.79 16.71 2.65
CA TYR A 119 -6.08 16.04 2.79
C TYR A 119 -7.17 16.88 2.12
N ASN A 120 -7.89 16.26 1.19
CA ASN A 120 -9.10 16.84 0.59
C ASN A 120 -10.32 16.27 1.33
N LYS A 121 -11.04 17.15 2.04
CA LYS A 121 -12.20 16.79 2.86
C LYS A 121 -13.39 16.32 2.02
N ASP A 122 -13.62 16.94 0.87
CA ASP A 122 -14.77 16.63 0.01
C ASP A 122 -14.56 15.30 -0.72
N ALA A 123 -13.31 15.00 -1.12
CA ALA A 123 -12.95 13.75 -1.76
C ALA A 123 -12.68 12.58 -0.78
N GLU A 124 -12.62 12.85 0.53
CA GLU A 124 -12.11 11.93 1.56
C GLU A 124 -10.82 11.21 1.12
N MET A 125 -9.84 11.97 0.64
CA MET A 125 -8.61 11.41 0.07
C MET A 125 -7.38 12.18 0.55
N ILE A 126 -6.38 11.44 1.01
CA ILE A 126 -5.05 11.94 1.36
C ILE A 126 -4.14 11.78 0.13
N ARG A 127 -3.45 12.85 -0.24
CA ARG A 127 -2.39 12.87 -1.26
C ARG A 127 -1.05 12.96 -0.56
N ILE A 128 -0.16 12.01 -0.81
CA ILE A 128 1.24 12.10 -0.37
C ILE A 128 2.12 12.27 -1.61
N ASN A 129 2.87 13.36 -1.67
CA ASN A 129 3.88 13.62 -2.69
C ASN A 129 5.27 13.43 -2.06
N ILE A 130 5.97 12.38 -2.48
CA ILE A 130 7.31 12.06 -1.97
C ILE A 130 8.34 12.46 -3.04
N PRO A 131 9.29 13.37 -2.74
CA PRO A 131 10.35 13.72 -3.69
C PRO A 131 11.31 12.54 -3.87
N LEU A 132 11.52 12.12 -5.11
CA LEU A 132 12.57 11.17 -5.45
C LEU A 132 13.92 11.88 -5.31
N SER A 133 14.68 11.50 -4.30
CA SER A 133 16.02 12.05 -4.05
C SER A 133 17.13 11.33 -4.85
N SER A 134 16.81 10.22 -5.54
CA SER A 134 17.79 9.46 -6.32
C SER A 134 17.14 8.77 -7.52
N ASN A 135 17.92 8.60 -8.59
CA ASN A 135 17.55 7.88 -9.83
C ASN A 135 17.52 6.34 -9.66
N VAL A 136 17.53 5.86 -8.41
CA VAL A 136 17.64 4.41 -8.08
C VAL A 136 16.27 3.73 -8.17
N TYR A 137 15.18 4.49 -8.10
CA TYR A 137 13.83 3.95 -8.23
C TYR A 137 13.46 3.82 -9.71
N ASN A 138 13.60 2.62 -10.27
CA ASN A 138 12.91 2.29 -11.52
C ASN A 138 11.43 2.03 -11.21
N ILE A 139 10.63 3.11 -11.14
CA ILE A 139 9.21 3.01 -10.82
C ILE A 139 8.48 2.38 -12.02
N SER A 140 8.08 1.13 -11.85
CA SER A 140 7.25 0.44 -12.82
C SER A 140 5.76 0.62 -12.48
N PRO A 141 4.87 0.80 -13.48
CA PRO A 141 3.43 0.86 -13.26
C PRO A 141 2.87 -0.36 -12.53
N GLY A 142 1.83 -0.16 -11.73
CA GLY A 142 1.17 -1.21 -10.96
C GLY A 142 1.96 -1.74 -9.76
N THR A 143 3.13 -1.16 -9.46
CA THR A 143 3.90 -1.50 -8.26
C THR A 143 3.37 -0.75 -7.03
N PHE A 144 3.56 -1.35 -5.86
CA PHE A 144 3.26 -0.73 -4.58
C PHE A 144 4.52 -0.60 -3.73
N TYR A 145 4.48 0.32 -2.80
CA TYR A 145 5.60 0.62 -1.90
C TYR A 145 5.07 0.69 -0.48
N TYR A 146 5.88 0.24 0.47
CA TYR A 146 5.57 0.47 1.87
C TYR A 146 6.00 1.88 2.25
N VAL A 147 5.04 2.69 2.68
CA VAL A 147 5.29 4.02 3.23
C VAL A 147 5.38 3.90 4.73
N MET A 148 6.45 4.45 5.30
CA MET A 148 6.73 4.51 6.72
C MET A 148 6.82 5.97 7.14
N VAL A 149 6.00 6.37 8.10
CA VAL A 149 6.00 7.72 8.65
C VAL A 149 7.00 7.78 9.80
N LEU A 150 8.05 8.57 9.65
CA LEU A 150 9.13 8.69 10.65
C LEU A 150 8.77 9.71 11.75
N ASN A 151 7.59 9.56 12.35
CA ASN A 151 7.19 10.33 13.53
C ASN A 151 7.63 9.61 14.83
N LYS A 152 7.65 10.32 15.96
CA LYS A 152 8.33 9.92 17.21
C LYS A 152 7.95 8.53 17.77
N TRP A 153 6.74 8.05 17.57
CA TRP A 153 6.22 6.84 18.25
C TRP A 153 5.74 5.70 17.35
N ASN A 154 5.67 5.90 16.02
CA ASN A 154 5.06 4.95 15.10
C ASN A 154 5.96 4.66 13.87
N PHE A 155 7.26 4.91 14.00
CA PHE A 155 8.21 4.73 12.88
C PHE A 155 8.39 3.27 12.45
N TRP A 156 7.90 2.30 13.22
CA TRP A 156 7.93 0.87 12.87
C TRP A 156 6.73 0.42 12.04
N GLU A 157 5.76 1.30 11.80
CA GLU A 157 4.60 1.00 10.95
C GLU A 157 4.92 1.22 9.48
N SER A 158 4.63 0.20 8.68
CA SER A 158 4.85 0.21 7.24
C SER A 158 3.56 -0.21 6.54
N HIS A 159 3.03 0.64 5.66
CA HIS A 159 1.76 0.39 4.98
C HIS A 159 1.93 0.38 3.45
N PRO A 160 1.42 -0.65 2.75
CA PRO A 160 1.57 -0.75 1.31
C PRO A 160 0.59 0.19 0.59
N PHE A 161 1.11 1.01 -0.32
CA PHE A 161 0.31 1.87 -1.19
C PHE A 161 0.82 1.80 -2.63
N THR A 162 -0.11 1.69 -3.57
CA THR A 162 0.19 1.74 -5.01
C THR A 162 0.56 3.15 -5.42
N VAL A 163 1.57 3.28 -6.27
CA VAL A 163 1.91 4.57 -6.89
C VAL A 163 0.77 4.99 -7.79
N ALA A 164 0.23 6.19 -7.65
CA ALA A 164 -0.79 6.68 -8.58
C ALA A 164 -0.14 7.33 -9.79
N SER A 165 0.82 8.24 -9.58
CA SER A 165 1.50 8.92 -10.67
C SER A 165 2.93 9.28 -10.30
N VAL A 166 3.75 9.51 -11.33
CA VAL A 166 5.12 9.98 -11.19
C VAL A 166 5.26 11.24 -12.03
N SER A 167 5.42 12.38 -11.36
CA SER A 167 5.53 13.69 -11.98
C SER A 167 6.97 14.19 -11.94
N GLY A 168 7.46 14.75 -13.04
CA GLY A 168 8.84 15.23 -13.17
C GLY A 168 9.49 14.66 -14.42
N HIS A 169 10.02 15.54 -15.26
CA HIS A 169 10.54 15.19 -16.58
C HIS A 169 11.93 14.57 -16.43
N PRO A 170 12.17 13.29 -16.76
CA PRO A 170 13.51 12.88 -17.14
C PRO A 170 13.75 13.49 -18.52
N GLN A 171 14.49 14.60 -18.58
CA GLN A 171 15.12 14.96 -19.84
C GLN A 171 16.08 13.81 -20.19
N TYR A 172 15.63 12.93 -21.08
CA TYR A 172 16.51 12.09 -21.86
C TYR A 172 17.32 13.04 -22.76
N VAL A 173 18.46 13.52 -22.27
CA VAL A 173 19.46 14.18 -23.11
C VAL A 173 20.17 13.08 -23.87
N ASN A 174 19.68 12.76 -25.06
CA ASN A 174 20.44 12.16 -26.14
C ASN A 174 20.04 12.87 -27.44
N GLY A 175 20.63 14.04 -27.66
CA GLY A 175 20.50 14.84 -28.88
C GLY A 175 21.47 16.02 -28.80
N PRO A 176 22.26 16.31 -29.86
CA PRO A 176 23.39 17.22 -29.76
C PRO A 176 22.91 18.68 -29.66
N SER A 177 23.52 19.38 -28.70
CA SER A 177 23.65 20.83 -28.55
C SER A 177 23.07 21.71 -29.66
N THR A 178 22.10 22.56 -29.33
CA THR A 178 22.07 23.95 -29.85
C THR A 178 21.32 24.86 -28.88
N GLU A 179 21.98 25.94 -28.48
CA GLU A 179 21.55 26.95 -27.51
C GLU A 179 20.42 27.88 -28.02
N SER A 180 20.01 28.80 -27.12
CA SER A 180 19.27 30.08 -27.28
C SER A 180 17.76 30.04 -26.95
N SER A 181 17.16 30.87 -26.07
CA SER A 181 17.60 31.98 -25.20
C SER A 181 16.47 32.32 -24.20
N PRO A 182 16.76 32.89 -23.00
CA PRO A 182 15.75 33.52 -22.12
C PRO A 182 15.67 35.06 -22.34
N LEU A 183 14.77 35.75 -21.62
CA LEU A 183 14.45 37.21 -21.56
C LEU A 183 13.08 37.54 -22.22
N LEU A 184 12.15 38.35 -21.67
CA LEU A 184 12.14 39.32 -20.56
C LEU A 184 10.68 39.79 -20.29
N ARG A 185 10.26 39.94 -19.02
CA ARG A 185 9.38 41.07 -18.63
C ARG A 185 9.52 41.43 -17.14
N HIS A 186 9.77 42.71 -16.90
CA HIS A 186 10.13 43.35 -15.63
C HIS A 186 8.94 43.57 -14.64
N MET A 187 9.32 43.60 -13.36
CA MET A 187 8.72 43.90 -12.03
C MET A 187 7.98 45.28 -11.89
N PRO A 188 7.27 45.66 -10.77
CA PRO A 188 7.77 45.54 -9.38
C PRO A 188 6.82 45.38 -8.14
N LEU A 189 7.46 44.91 -7.05
CA LEU A 189 7.32 45.25 -5.61
C LEU A 189 6.53 44.36 -4.62
N ALA A 190 7.34 43.71 -3.76
CA ALA A 190 7.22 43.51 -2.31
C ALA A 190 6.22 42.46 -1.75
N CYS A 191 6.70 41.22 -1.63
CA CYS A 191 6.75 40.54 -0.33
C CYS A 191 7.87 39.50 -0.35
N GLU A 192 8.68 39.51 0.70
CA GLU A 192 9.86 38.69 0.96
C GLU A 192 9.60 37.20 0.72
N ARG A 193 10.09 36.66 -0.40
CA ARG A 193 10.19 35.21 -0.61
C ARG A 193 11.55 34.74 -0.11
N ILE A 194 11.63 34.38 1.17
CA ILE A 194 12.58 33.35 1.58
C ILE A 194 11.93 32.00 1.24
N ALA A 195 12.00 31.64 -0.04
CA ALA A 195 11.74 30.29 -0.50
C ALA A 195 12.94 29.88 -1.34
N SER A 196 13.79 29.05 -0.74
CA SER A 196 14.91 28.33 -1.33
C SER A 196 14.64 27.88 -2.76
N SER A 197 15.35 28.50 -3.69
CA SER A 197 15.36 28.32 -5.15
C SER A 197 16.02 27.00 -5.60
N SER A 198 15.70 25.86 -4.97
CA SER A 198 16.37 24.58 -5.25
C SER A 198 15.47 23.33 -5.31
N GLU A 199 14.14 23.47 -5.38
CA GLU A 199 13.18 22.35 -5.27
C GLU A 199 12.26 22.13 -6.50
N GLU A 200 12.33 22.95 -7.54
CA GLU A 200 11.35 22.90 -8.65
C GLU A 200 11.54 21.74 -9.65
N ASN A 201 12.69 21.05 -9.67
CA ASN A 201 12.99 20.08 -10.74
C ASN A 201 13.25 18.63 -10.28
N LYS A 202 12.76 18.24 -9.10
CA LYS A 202 12.87 16.86 -8.61
C LYS A 202 11.61 16.07 -8.96
N GLN A 203 11.80 14.87 -9.51
CA GLN A 203 10.72 13.90 -9.74
C GLN A 203 10.01 13.58 -8.43
N LYS A 204 8.68 13.45 -8.47
CA LYS A 204 7.82 13.21 -7.30
C LYS A 204 6.95 11.99 -7.55
N MET A 205 6.78 11.21 -6.51
CA MET A 205 5.92 10.04 -6.47
C MET A 205 4.65 10.39 -5.70
N THR A 206 3.50 10.21 -6.34
CA THR A 206 2.19 10.54 -5.76
C THR A 206 1.48 9.29 -5.30
N PHE A 207 1.00 9.29 -4.07
CA PHE A 207 0.14 8.25 -3.51
C PHE A 207 -1.24 8.82 -3.17
N LEU A 208 -2.28 8.05 -3.50
CA LEU A 208 -3.67 8.33 -3.17
C LEU A 208 -4.13 7.37 -2.08
N ILE A 209 -4.43 7.90 -0.89
CA ILE A 209 -4.73 7.11 0.30
C ILE A 209 -6.09 7.52 0.86
N ARG A 210 -7.03 6.56 0.88
CA ARG A 210 -8.32 6.76 1.55
C ARG A 210 -8.15 6.54 3.06
N PRO A 211 -8.61 7.48 3.91
CA PRO A 211 -8.57 7.29 5.35
C PRO A 211 -9.57 6.21 5.78
N TYR A 212 -9.11 5.29 6.61
CA TYR A 212 -9.92 4.26 7.26
C TYR A 212 -9.70 4.34 8.78
N THR A 213 -8.95 3.39 9.34
CA THR A 213 -8.68 3.29 10.78
C THR A 213 -7.18 3.28 11.05
N SER A 214 -6.81 3.58 12.30
CA SER A 214 -5.43 3.56 12.79
C SER A 214 -4.50 4.49 12.00
N PHE A 215 -3.43 3.96 11.39
CA PHE A 215 -2.44 4.72 10.62
C PHE A 215 -3.03 5.76 9.65
N THR A 216 -3.99 5.38 8.80
CA THR A 216 -4.51 6.31 7.78
C THR A 216 -5.44 7.37 8.37
N LEU A 217 -6.08 7.08 9.51
CA LEU A 217 -6.84 8.07 10.26
C LEU A 217 -5.91 9.09 10.94
N ARG A 218 -4.83 8.61 11.59
CA ARG A 218 -3.79 9.49 12.17
C ARG A 218 -3.15 10.37 11.11
N LEU A 219 -2.91 9.83 9.91
CA LEU A 219 -2.36 10.59 8.79
C LEU A 219 -3.33 11.69 8.31
N LYS A 220 -4.64 11.40 8.28
CA LYS A 220 -5.66 12.41 8.00
C LYS A 220 -5.64 13.52 9.05
N GLU A 221 -5.72 13.17 10.33
CA GLU A 221 -5.75 14.12 11.45
C GLU A 221 -4.51 15.02 11.43
N TYR A 222 -3.33 14.44 11.16
CA TYR A 222 -2.08 15.17 10.97
C TYR A 222 -2.17 16.18 9.81
N ALA A 223 -2.63 15.75 8.63
CA ALA A 223 -2.76 16.61 7.47
C ALA A 223 -3.82 17.73 7.64
N GLU A 224 -4.82 17.51 8.50
CA GLU A 224 -5.83 18.52 8.84
C GLU A 224 -5.31 19.57 9.83
N THR A 225 -4.57 19.12 10.85
CA THR A 225 -4.13 19.93 12.00
C THR A 225 -2.87 20.76 11.70
N GLU A 226 -1.91 20.18 11.01
CA GLU A 226 -0.61 20.81 10.77
C GLU A 226 -0.70 21.98 9.79
N CYS A 227 0.03 23.05 10.11
CA CYS A 227 0.15 24.26 9.30
C CYS A 227 1.62 24.72 9.24
N PRO A 228 2.09 25.26 8.10
CA PRO A 228 1.36 25.58 6.87
C PRO A 228 1.00 24.35 6.02
N LYS A 229 -0.02 24.49 5.17
CA LYS A 229 -0.42 23.46 4.20
C LYS A 229 0.32 23.69 2.87
N PRO A 230 0.77 22.64 2.15
CA PRO A 230 0.71 21.21 2.51
C PRO A 230 1.58 20.85 3.71
N ALA A 231 1.10 19.94 4.56
CA ALA A 231 1.82 19.51 5.75
C ALA A 231 3.08 18.71 5.35
N THR A 232 4.19 18.91 6.06
CA THR A 232 5.45 18.22 5.75
C THR A 232 5.73 17.11 6.76
N LEU A 233 5.96 15.89 6.29
CA LEU A 233 6.20 14.74 7.14
C LEU A 233 7.46 13.98 6.69
N PRO A 234 8.38 13.61 7.58
CA PRO A 234 9.50 12.74 7.22
C PRO A 234 8.96 11.34 6.94
N VAL A 235 9.26 10.81 5.75
CA VAL A 235 8.80 9.48 5.34
C VAL A 235 9.95 8.67 4.76
N ALA A 236 9.92 7.37 5.02
CA ALA A 236 10.76 6.38 4.35
C ALA A 236 9.89 5.54 3.41
N VAL A 237 10.43 5.19 2.25
CA VAL A 237 9.73 4.42 1.21
C VAL A 237 10.49 3.14 0.90
N GLU A 238 9.82 2.00 1.02
CA GLU A 238 10.39 0.69 0.76
C GLU A 238 9.71 0.06 -0.46
N GLY A 239 10.49 -0.27 -1.50
CA GLY A 239 9.99 -0.91 -2.72
C GLY A 239 10.96 -0.70 -3.90
N PRO A 240 10.55 -1.04 -5.14
CA PRO A 240 9.21 -1.49 -5.55
C PRO A 240 8.83 -2.90 -5.08
N TYR A 241 7.55 -3.11 -4.82
CA TYR A 241 6.92 -4.42 -4.63
C TYR A 241 5.82 -4.66 -5.67
N GLY A 242 5.52 -5.94 -5.92
CA GLY A 242 4.58 -6.36 -6.95
C GLY A 242 5.25 -6.54 -8.32
N LYS A 243 4.45 -6.91 -9.32
CA LYS A 243 4.90 -7.10 -10.70
C LYS A 243 4.14 -6.14 -11.59
N SER A 244 4.86 -5.43 -12.47
CA SER A 244 4.24 -4.67 -13.54
C SER A 244 3.74 -5.64 -14.60
N LEU A 245 2.49 -5.47 -15.02
CA LEU A 245 1.88 -6.26 -16.07
C LEU A 245 2.33 -5.70 -17.43
N PRO A 246 2.68 -6.53 -18.41
CA PRO A 246 3.10 -6.09 -19.74
C PRO A 246 1.88 -5.68 -20.58
N LEU A 247 1.16 -4.66 -20.13
CA LEU A 247 -0.07 -4.19 -20.78
C LEU A 247 0.19 -3.56 -22.16
N GLU A 248 1.44 -3.19 -22.44
CA GLU A 248 1.83 -2.56 -23.71
C GLU A 248 1.67 -3.50 -24.92
N GLY A 249 1.65 -4.81 -24.71
CA GLY A 249 1.51 -5.81 -25.77
C GLY A 249 0.07 -6.04 -26.24
N PHE A 250 -0.92 -5.37 -25.63
CA PHE A 250 -2.34 -5.54 -25.95
C PHE A 250 -2.89 -4.36 -26.77
N ASP A 251 -3.77 -4.68 -27.71
CA ASP A 251 -4.38 -3.70 -28.62
C ASP A 251 -5.48 -2.89 -27.90
N GLU A 252 -6.22 -3.54 -27.00
CA GLU A 252 -7.28 -2.93 -26.20
C GLU A 252 -7.07 -3.23 -24.71
N ILE A 253 -7.22 -2.21 -23.86
CA ILE A 253 -7.03 -2.33 -22.41
C ILE A 253 -8.27 -1.84 -21.69
N LEU A 254 -8.85 -2.71 -20.87
CA LEU A 254 -10.04 -2.43 -20.05
C LEU A 254 -9.67 -2.43 -18.57
N PHE A 255 -9.78 -1.27 -17.92
CA PHE A 255 -9.62 -1.13 -16.48
C PHE A 255 -10.99 -1.07 -15.80
N LEU A 256 -11.26 -2.01 -14.88
CA LEU A 256 -12.44 -2.00 -14.03
C LEU A 256 -12.01 -1.70 -12.59
N VAL A 257 -12.28 -0.50 -12.12
CA VAL A 257 -11.74 -0.02 -10.84
C VAL A 257 -12.81 0.50 -9.90
N GLY A 258 -12.58 0.33 -8.59
CA GLY A 258 -13.47 0.78 -7.54
C GLY A 258 -12.76 1.63 -6.49
N GLY A 259 -13.33 2.78 -6.14
CA GLY A 259 -12.82 3.64 -5.07
C GLY A 259 -11.37 4.08 -5.32
N SER A 260 -10.48 3.85 -4.34
CA SER A 260 -9.03 4.17 -4.45
C SER A 260 -8.26 3.25 -5.40
N GLY A 261 -8.89 2.20 -5.94
CA GLY A 261 -8.29 1.30 -6.95
C GLY A 261 -7.87 2.01 -8.25
N ILE A 262 -8.37 3.24 -8.48
CA ILE A 262 -7.98 4.12 -9.59
C ILE A 262 -6.46 4.41 -9.62
N ALA A 263 -5.74 4.27 -8.51
CA ALA A 263 -4.28 4.40 -8.50
C ALA A 263 -3.58 3.43 -9.48
N VAL A 264 -4.16 2.25 -9.73
CA VAL A 264 -3.60 1.27 -10.68
C VAL A 264 -3.60 1.83 -12.11
N PRO A 265 -4.73 2.15 -12.75
CA PRO A 265 -4.72 2.70 -14.11
C PRO A 265 -3.92 4.00 -14.21
N LEU A 266 -3.99 4.89 -13.22
CA LEU A 266 -3.19 6.13 -13.20
C LEU A 266 -1.69 5.83 -13.38
N SER A 267 -1.19 4.78 -12.73
CA SER A 267 0.22 4.40 -12.82
C SER A 267 0.63 3.92 -14.22
N TYR A 268 -0.31 3.33 -14.98
CA TYR A 268 -0.06 2.79 -16.31
C TYR A 268 -0.26 3.83 -17.41
N LEU A 269 -1.17 4.80 -17.24
CA LEU A 269 -1.55 5.75 -18.28
C LEU A 269 -0.35 6.47 -18.90
N GLY A 270 0.57 6.99 -18.06
CA GLY A 270 1.77 7.65 -18.55
C GLY A 270 2.65 6.76 -19.44
N LYS A 271 2.76 5.46 -19.12
CA LYS A 271 3.53 4.48 -19.89
C LYS A 271 2.79 4.07 -21.17
N LEU A 272 1.49 3.76 -21.07
CA LEU A 272 0.67 3.33 -22.19
C LEU A 272 0.53 4.44 -23.25
N ILE A 273 0.32 5.68 -22.82
CA ILE A 273 0.15 6.82 -23.74
C ILE A 273 1.47 7.15 -24.45
N LYS A 274 2.59 7.13 -23.74
CA LYS A 274 3.90 7.55 -24.28
C LYS A 274 4.63 6.45 -25.06
N LEU A 275 4.55 5.19 -24.61
CA LEU A 275 5.37 4.11 -25.15
C LEU A 275 4.60 3.09 -26.00
N SER A 276 3.27 3.02 -25.89
CA SER A 276 2.51 2.06 -26.68
C SER A 276 2.02 2.68 -27.98
N SER A 277 2.63 2.26 -29.09
CA SER A 277 2.10 2.48 -30.45
C SER A 277 1.05 1.43 -30.84
N GLN A 278 1.04 0.29 -30.15
CA GLN A 278 0.14 -0.84 -30.44
C GLN A 278 -1.23 -0.67 -29.78
N THR A 279 -1.28 -0.12 -28.56
CA THR A 279 -2.53 0.08 -27.84
C THR A 279 -3.39 1.14 -28.53
N ARG A 280 -4.50 0.68 -29.11
CA ARG A 280 -5.45 1.48 -29.87
C ARG A 280 -6.49 2.14 -28.96
N SER A 281 -6.91 1.44 -27.91
CA SER A 281 -7.97 1.88 -27.01
C SER A 281 -7.68 1.52 -25.56
N ILE A 282 -7.92 2.47 -24.66
CA ILE A 282 -7.82 2.33 -23.21
C ILE A 282 -9.14 2.79 -22.61
N THR A 283 -9.90 1.85 -22.05
CA THR A 283 -11.19 2.15 -21.43
C THR A 283 -11.09 1.98 -19.92
N ILE A 284 -11.46 3.01 -19.16
CA ILE A 284 -11.47 2.99 -17.69
C ILE A 284 -12.91 3.09 -17.20
N HIS A 285 -13.44 2.00 -16.65
CA HIS A 285 -14.69 2.00 -15.90
C HIS A 285 -14.38 2.16 -14.41
N TRP A 286 -14.79 3.28 -13.83
CA TRP A 286 -14.50 3.60 -12.44
C TRP A 286 -15.78 3.75 -11.61
N ALA A 287 -15.96 2.86 -10.65
CA ALA A 287 -17.04 2.96 -9.66
C ALA A 287 -16.58 3.78 -8.44
N VAL A 288 -17.25 4.90 -8.19
CA VAL A 288 -16.91 5.83 -7.12
C VAL A 288 -18.17 6.28 -6.37
N ARG A 289 -18.03 6.43 -5.05
CA ARG A 289 -19.12 6.89 -4.18
C ARG A 289 -19.24 8.42 -4.15
N GLN A 290 -18.12 9.13 -4.12
CA GLN A 290 -18.06 10.57 -3.96
C GLN A 290 -17.80 11.25 -5.30
N THR A 291 -18.70 12.13 -5.73
CA THR A 291 -18.50 12.95 -6.94
C THR A 291 -17.29 13.86 -6.81
N ALA A 292 -17.05 14.41 -5.61
CA ALA A 292 -15.89 15.25 -5.34
C ALA A 292 -14.56 14.52 -5.56
N LEU A 293 -14.48 13.22 -5.23
CA LEU A 293 -13.29 12.40 -5.53
C LEU A 293 -13.10 12.23 -7.04
N ALA A 294 -14.19 12.02 -7.79
CA ALA A 294 -14.12 11.92 -9.23
C ALA A 294 -13.55 13.19 -9.87
N ILE A 295 -14.13 14.35 -9.51
CA ILE A 295 -13.73 15.66 -10.02
C ILE A 295 -12.27 15.97 -9.65
N ASP A 296 -11.88 15.68 -8.42
CA ASP A 296 -10.54 15.94 -7.91
C ASP A 296 -9.45 15.14 -8.66
N ILE A 297 -9.69 13.85 -8.93
CA ILE A 297 -8.78 13.01 -9.73
C ILE A 297 -8.79 13.41 -11.20
N LEU A 298 -9.97 13.73 -11.77
CA LEU A 298 -10.07 14.18 -13.16
C LEU A 298 -9.25 15.46 -13.41
N ASN A 299 -9.30 16.41 -12.48
CA ASN A 299 -8.59 17.68 -12.61
C ASN A 299 -7.08 17.55 -12.41
N GLN A 300 -6.64 16.74 -11.44
CA GLN A 300 -5.24 16.70 -11.03
C GLN A 300 -4.42 15.62 -11.74
N GLU A 301 -4.98 14.42 -11.94
CA GLU A 301 -4.22 13.27 -12.42
C GLU A 301 -4.57 12.87 -13.86
N LEU A 302 -5.79 13.15 -14.31
CA LEU A 302 -6.26 12.75 -15.65
C LEU A 302 -6.40 13.92 -16.63
N SER A 303 -6.12 15.15 -16.22
CA SER A 303 -6.33 16.34 -17.06
C SER A 303 -5.58 16.30 -18.38
N GLU A 304 -4.33 15.82 -18.38
CA GLU A 304 -3.54 15.60 -19.60
C GLU A 304 -4.09 14.47 -20.48
N VAL A 305 -4.69 13.46 -19.84
CA VAL A 305 -5.15 12.23 -20.49
C VAL A 305 -6.53 12.38 -21.12
N LEU A 306 -7.38 13.25 -20.57
CA LEU A 306 -8.74 13.50 -21.06
C LEU A 306 -8.79 13.99 -22.52
N HIS A 307 -7.68 14.50 -23.04
CA HIS A 307 -7.57 14.97 -24.42
C HIS A 307 -7.08 13.88 -25.40
N ASP A 308 -6.58 12.74 -24.91
CA ASP A 308 -6.12 11.64 -25.77
C ASP A 308 -7.33 10.86 -26.30
N ARG A 309 -7.46 10.78 -27.63
CA ARG A 309 -8.56 10.08 -28.31
C ARG A 309 -8.62 8.58 -28.03
N ARG A 310 -7.52 7.99 -27.57
CA ARG A 310 -7.43 6.56 -27.23
C ARG A 310 -8.03 6.26 -25.86
N VAL A 311 -8.27 7.26 -25.01
CA VAL A 311 -8.70 7.05 -23.63
C VAL A 311 -10.19 7.37 -23.47
N LYS A 312 -10.97 6.35 -23.09
CA LYS A 312 -12.39 6.50 -22.73
C LYS A 312 -12.55 6.29 -21.23
N ILE A 313 -13.15 7.24 -20.52
CA ILE A 313 -13.42 7.13 -19.08
C ILE A 313 -14.93 7.11 -18.85
N VAL A 314 -15.39 6.07 -18.15
CA VAL A 314 -16.78 5.85 -17.75
C VAL A 314 -16.86 5.83 -16.23
N ILE A 315 -17.60 6.75 -15.62
CA ILE A 315 -17.70 6.88 -14.17
C ILE A 315 -19.06 6.41 -13.69
N TYR A 316 -19.06 5.48 -12.75
CA TYR A 316 -20.25 4.92 -12.12
C TYR A 316 -20.44 5.54 -10.73
N LEU A 317 -21.43 6.42 -10.59
CA LEU A 317 -21.76 7.06 -9.32
C LEU A 317 -22.78 6.21 -8.55
N THR A 318 -22.36 5.68 -7.40
CA THR A 318 -23.24 4.85 -6.54
C THR A 318 -23.95 5.63 -5.44
N SER A 319 -23.58 6.90 -5.23
CA SER A 319 -24.26 7.81 -4.30
C SER A 319 -24.42 9.15 -5.01
N LEU A 320 -25.67 9.58 -5.19
CA LEU A 320 -25.96 10.93 -5.65
C LEU A 320 -25.93 11.83 -4.42
N ASP A 321 -24.80 12.48 -4.16
CA ASP A 321 -24.75 13.54 -3.16
C ASP A 321 -25.23 14.82 -3.85
N ASP A 322 -26.37 15.36 -3.40
CA ASP A 322 -27.09 16.49 -4.02
C ASP A 322 -26.44 17.85 -3.71
N ARG A 323 -25.11 17.88 -3.53
CA ARG A 323 -24.36 19.09 -3.21
C ARG A 323 -23.79 19.72 -4.48
N LYS A 324 -24.45 20.80 -4.88
CA LYS A 324 -24.19 21.63 -6.05
C LYS A 324 -22.72 22.08 -6.21
N SER A 325 -22.35 22.16 -7.50
CA SER A 325 -21.66 23.28 -8.15
C SER A 325 -20.18 23.55 -7.87
N HIS A 326 -19.29 22.63 -8.25
CA HIS A 326 -17.96 22.94 -8.81
C HIS A 326 -17.38 21.70 -9.50
N GLY A 327 -17.59 21.53 -10.81
CA GLY A 327 -16.97 20.44 -11.59
C GLY A 327 -17.74 19.87 -12.77
N GLU A 328 -18.95 20.37 -13.06
CA GLU A 328 -19.80 19.89 -14.17
C GLU A 328 -19.11 19.91 -15.54
N ALA A 329 -18.25 20.91 -15.79
CA ALA A 329 -17.55 21.03 -17.07
C ALA A 329 -16.62 19.84 -17.37
N VAL A 330 -15.92 19.33 -16.35
CA VAL A 330 -14.97 18.20 -16.52
C VAL A 330 -15.69 16.86 -16.50
N LEU A 331 -16.80 16.78 -15.74
CA LEU A 331 -17.71 15.64 -15.83
C LEU A 331 -18.37 15.52 -17.22
N GLY A 332 -18.54 16.62 -17.95
CA GLY A 332 -19.02 16.62 -19.33
C GLY A 332 -18.04 16.01 -20.35
N LEU A 333 -16.76 15.82 -19.98
CA LEU A 333 -15.76 15.17 -20.82
C LEU A 333 -15.74 13.65 -20.66
N VAL A 334 -16.49 13.09 -19.71
CA VAL A 334 -16.52 11.67 -19.38
C VAL A 334 -17.94 11.11 -19.42
N GLU A 335 -18.08 9.81 -19.66
CA GLU A 335 -19.40 9.17 -19.66
C GLU A 335 -19.83 8.90 -18.22
N LEU A 336 -20.90 9.54 -17.76
CA LEU A 336 -21.42 9.37 -16.41
C LEU A 336 -22.59 8.38 -16.37
N ARG A 337 -22.50 7.36 -15.52
CA ARG A 337 -23.57 6.37 -15.29
C ARG A 337 -24.00 6.40 -13.83
N SER A 338 -25.23 6.79 -13.54
CA SER A 338 -25.79 6.81 -12.16
C SER A 338 -26.31 5.43 -11.72
N LYS A 339 -25.52 4.37 -11.95
CA LYS A 339 -25.84 2.99 -11.56
C LYS A 339 -24.61 2.30 -10.97
N ARG A 340 -24.82 1.22 -10.23
CA ARG A 340 -23.71 0.34 -9.84
C ARG A 340 -23.12 -0.33 -11.09
N MET A 341 -21.79 -0.38 -11.16
CA MET A 341 -21.09 -1.10 -12.23
C MET A 341 -21.35 -2.60 -12.07
N ASN A 342 -21.91 -3.21 -13.12
CA ASN A 342 -21.95 -4.67 -13.29
C ASN A 342 -20.73 -5.06 -14.12
N VAL A 343 -19.86 -5.90 -13.55
CA VAL A 343 -18.59 -6.28 -14.17
C VAL A 343 -18.82 -7.15 -15.41
N GLU A 344 -19.79 -8.06 -15.36
CA GLU A 344 -20.11 -8.98 -16.45
C GLU A 344 -20.64 -8.22 -17.66
N ASP A 345 -21.63 -7.35 -17.45
CA ASP A 345 -22.22 -6.53 -18.52
C ASP A 345 -21.15 -5.70 -19.24
N VAL A 346 -20.24 -5.09 -18.48
CA VAL A 346 -19.17 -4.25 -19.05
C VAL A 346 -18.17 -5.07 -19.86
N ILE A 347 -17.85 -6.30 -19.41
CA ILE A 347 -16.94 -7.17 -20.15
C ILE A 347 -17.61 -7.69 -21.41
N ASN A 348 -18.89 -8.07 -21.33
CA ASN A 348 -19.66 -8.52 -22.50
C ASN A 348 -19.77 -7.39 -23.53
N GLU A 349 -20.13 -6.17 -23.10
CA GLU A 349 -20.15 -4.96 -23.93
C GLU A 349 -18.77 -4.71 -24.58
N ALA A 350 -17.68 -4.86 -23.81
CA ALA A 350 -16.32 -4.71 -24.33
C ALA A 350 -15.96 -5.82 -25.34
N CYS A 351 -16.34 -7.07 -25.10
CA CYS A 351 -16.09 -8.19 -26.00
C CYS A 351 -16.88 -8.09 -27.31
N GLU A 352 -18.10 -7.57 -27.27
CA GLU A 352 -18.94 -7.34 -28.45
C GLU A 352 -18.44 -6.17 -29.31
N THR A 353 -17.92 -5.13 -28.67
CA THR A 353 -17.41 -3.92 -29.35
C THR A 353 -15.94 -4.01 -29.75
N LYS A 354 -15.24 -5.04 -29.26
CA LYS A 354 -13.83 -5.27 -29.52
C LYS A 354 -13.57 -5.52 -31.01
N ASN A 355 -12.55 -4.85 -31.54
CA ASN A 355 -12.05 -5.16 -32.88
C ASN A 355 -11.15 -6.41 -32.85
N GLU A 356 -10.88 -7.02 -34.01
CA GLU A 356 -9.91 -8.12 -34.09
C GLU A 356 -8.57 -7.73 -33.42
N GLY A 357 -8.18 -8.50 -32.39
CA GLY A 357 -7.00 -8.21 -31.60
C GLY A 357 -6.99 -8.84 -30.20
N SER A 358 -5.97 -8.50 -29.44
CA SER A 358 -5.76 -8.91 -28.06
C SER A 358 -6.33 -7.86 -27.09
N MET A 359 -6.99 -8.31 -26.01
CA MET A 359 -7.54 -7.41 -24.98
C MET A 359 -7.06 -7.84 -23.61
N ALA A 360 -6.60 -6.88 -22.81
CA ALA A 360 -6.28 -7.08 -21.40
C ALA A 360 -7.35 -6.46 -20.51
N VAL A 361 -7.88 -7.25 -19.56
CA VAL A 361 -8.85 -6.77 -18.55
C VAL A 361 -8.17 -6.75 -17.19
N VAL A 362 -8.10 -5.59 -16.56
CA VAL A 362 -7.47 -5.39 -15.25
C VAL A 362 -8.52 -4.91 -14.26
N THR A 363 -8.69 -5.63 -13.15
CA THR A 363 -9.66 -5.28 -12.10
C THR A 363 -8.94 -4.86 -10.81
N SER A 364 -9.38 -3.75 -10.20
CA SER A 364 -8.86 -3.27 -8.91
C SER A 364 -9.96 -2.59 -8.10
N GLY A 365 -10.53 -3.31 -7.15
CA GLY A 365 -11.68 -2.83 -6.38
C GLY A 365 -12.03 -3.72 -5.19
N PRO A 366 -13.18 -3.48 -4.54
CA PRO A 366 -13.67 -4.32 -3.44
C PRO A 366 -13.79 -5.79 -3.86
N GLY A 367 -13.63 -6.73 -2.92
CA GLY A 367 -13.70 -8.18 -3.21
C GLY A 367 -14.92 -8.58 -4.03
N LYS A 368 -16.11 -8.03 -3.74
CA LYS A 368 -17.35 -8.27 -4.51
C LYS A 368 -17.27 -7.91 -6.01
N MET A 369 -16.37 -7.01 -6.41
CA MET A 369 -16.12 -6.63 -7.81
C MET A 369 -15.12 -7.58 -8.49
N ALA A 370 -14.26 -8.25 -7.72
CA ALA A 370 -13.32 -9.26 -8.21
C ALA A 370 -13.93 -10.67 -8.20
N ASP A 371 -14.76 -10.98 -7.20
CA ASP A 371 -15.38 -12.29 -6.95
C ASP A 371 -16.54 -12.60 -7.91
N GLU A 372 -17.13 -11.59 -8.54
CA GLU A 372 -18.21 -11.74 -9.55
C GLU A 372 -17.74 -12.60 -10.74
N LYS A 373 -16.42 -12.69 -10.99
CA LYS A 373 -15.84 -13.63 -11.97
C LYS A 373 -15.57 -15.05 -11.45
N TYR A 374 -15.28 -15.21 -10.15
CA TYR A 374 -14.82 -16.50 -9.62
C TYR A 374 -15.96 -17.45 -9.26
N PHE A 375 -17.20 -16.95 -9.19
CA PHE A 375 -18.36 -17.76 -8.81
C PHE A 375 -18.89 -18.67 -9.92
N GLU A 376 -18.54 -18.44 -11.19
CA GLU A 376 -18.95 -19.30 -12.31
C GLU A 376 -17.86 -20.25 -12.78
N GLU A 377 -16.58 -19.90 -12.67
CA GLU A 377 -15.47 -20.81 -13.05
C GLU A 377 -15.18 -21.92 -12.01
N SER A 378 -15.79 -21.88 -10.82
CA SER A 378 -15.63 -22.91 -9.78
C SER A 378 -16.70 -24.02 -9.78
N PHE A 379 -17.61 -24.04 -10.76
CA PHE A 379 -18.63 -25.09 -10.94
C PHE A 379 -18.58 -25.83 -12.29
N GLN A 380 -17.40 -25.91 -12.90
CA GLN A 380 -17.14 -26.90 -13.95
C GLN A 380 -15.82 -27.62 -13.72
N TRP A 381 -15.83 -28.63 -12.84
CA TRP A 381 -15.13 -29.91 -12.98
C TRP A 381 -15.86 -30.97 -12.17
#